data_AF-A0A6L7GG02-F1
#
_entry.id   AF-A0A6L7GG02-F1
#
_cell.length_a   1.000
_cell.length_b   1.000
_cell.length_c   1.000
_cell.angle_alpha   90.00
_cell.angle_beta   90.00
_cell.angle_gamma   90.00
#
_symmetry.space_group_name_H-M   'P 1'
#
loop_
_entity.id
_entity.type
_entity.pdbx_description
1 polymer ?
#
loop_
_entity_poly.entity_id
_entity_poly.type
_entity_poly.pdbx_seq_one_letter_code
_entity_poly.pdbx_strand_id
1 'polypeptide(L)'
;MKNIALSAAIAGTALALSAPVLADHHMENGEGHAMKAEVVEKNARGQAIKVMIDGKTYDVCTAKDQDGCINPRAAGLKWGNRALNYWPGQPASSMKK
;
A
#
# COMPACT_ATOMS: atom_id res chain seq x y z
N MET A 1 41.51 48.03 44.42
CA MET A 1 40.77 46.84 44.91
C MET A 1 39.31 46.96 44.52
N LYS A 2 38.81 46.07 43.65
CA LYS A 2 37.43 45.56 43.56
C LYS A 2 37.28 44.84 42.22
N ASN A 3 37.25 43.52 42.30
CA ASN A 3 37.01 42.59 41.21
C ASN A 3 35.51 42.53 40.95
N ILE A 4 35.06 42.56 39.69
CA ILE A 4 33.73 42.06 39.31
C ILE A 4 33.88 41.29 38.00
N ALA A 5 33.66 39.98 38.11
CA ALA A 5 33.50 39.05 37.01
C ALA A 5 32.11 39.22 36.38
N LEU A 6 32.01 39.07 35.05
CA LEU A 6 30.74 38.72 34.40
C LEU A 6 31.01 37.63 33.36
N SER A 7 30.67 36.41 33.73
CA SER A 7 30.64 35.25 32.85
C SER A 7 29.48 35.39 31.86
N ALA A 8 29.77 35.33 30.56
CA ALA A 8 28.77 35.24 29.51
C ALA A 8 29.11 34.05 28.61
N ALA A 9 28.29 33.00 28.65
CA ALA A 9 28.25 31.96 27.62
C ALA A 9 26.87 31.27 27.61
N ILE A 10 25.94 31.96 26.96
CA ILE A 10 25.00 31.48 25.93
C ILE A 10 24.22 30.18 26.23
N ALA A 11 22.91 30.38 26.34
CA ALA A 11 21.86 29.37 26.26
C ALA A 11 21.86 28.61 24.92
N GLY A 12 21.56 27.31 24.96
CA GLY A 12 21.39 26.48 23.78
C GLY A 12 20.77 25.12 24.09
N THR A 13 19.51 25.11 24.51
CA THR A 13 18.65 23.92 24.47
C THR A 13 18.34 23.56 23.02
N ALA A 14 18.70 22.35 22.56
CA ALA A 14 17.91 21.53 21.63
C ALA A 14 18.71 20.32 21.11
N LEU A 15 18.39 19.12 21.58
CA LEU A 15 18.43 17.92 20.75
C LEU A 15 17.18 17.09 21.06
N ALA A 16 16.04 17.58 20.58
CA ALA A 16 14.85 16.77 20.41
C ALA A 16 15.10 15.80 19.26
N LEU A 17 15.57 14.59 19.56
CA LEU A 17 15.57 13.48 18.61
C LEU A 17 14.15 12.89 18.58
N SER A 18 13.22 13.60 17.93
CA SER A 18 11.94 13.02 17.51
C SER A 18 12.18 12.22 16.23
N ALA A 19 12.68 10.99 16.36
CA ALA A 19 12.56 10.03 15.27
C ALA A 19 11.11 9.50 15.30
N PRO A 20 10.28 9.69 14.26
CA PRO A 20 9.07 8.90 14.15
C PRO A 20 9.52 7.48 13.86
N VAL A 21 9.40 6.61 14.86
CA VAL A 21 9.36 5.18 14.58
C VAL A 21 8.01 4.95 13.89
N LEU A 22 8.04 4.86 12.56
CA LEU A 22 6.90 4.40 11.77
C LEU A 22 6.80 2.89 12.01
N ALA A 23 6.09 2.54 13.07
CA ALA A 23 5.65 1.19 13.31
C ALA A 23 4.12 1.21 13.15
N ASP A 24 3.68 1.05 11.90
CA ASP A 24 2.28 0.84 11.55
C ASP A 24 1.87 -0.57 12.04
N HIS A 25 1.53 -0.66 13.32
CA HIS A 25 0.74 -1.76 13.86
C HIS A 25 -0.71 -1.31 13.94
N HIS A 26 -1.42 -1.43 12.82
CA HIS A 26 -2.87 -1.43 12.80
C HIS A 26 -3.36 -2.81 12.33
N MET A 27 -3.67 -3.66 13.32
CA MET A 27 -4.54 -4.82 13.15
C MET A 27 -6.00 -4.36 13.35
N GLU A 28 -6.93 -5.14 12.79
CA GLU A 28 -8.36 -5.21 13.16
C GLU A 28 -9.24 -4.00 12.83
N ASN A 29 -10.00 -4.10 11.73
CA ASN A 29 -11.47 -4.20 11.71
C ASN A 29 -12.05 -3.70 10.38
N GLY A 30 -12.50 -4.64 9.52
CA GLY A 30 -13.66 -4.42 8.64
C GLY A 30 -13.56 -3.47 7.43
N GLU A 31 -12.44 -2.79 7.19
CA GLU A 31 -12.29 -1.92 6.02
C GLU A 31 -11.15 -2.43 5.13
N GLY A 32 -11.50 -3.07 4.02
CA GLY A 32 -10.55 -3.59 3.04
C GLY A 32 -9.57 -2.50 2.64
N HIS A 33 -8.34 -2.59 3.19
CA HIS A 33 -7.26 -1.71 2.82
C HIS A 33 -7.05 -1.90 1.32
N ALA A 34 -7.43 -0.89 0.55
CA ALA A 34 -7.13 -0.85 -0.87
C ALA A 34 -5.61 -0.77 -0.97
N MET A 35 -4.95 -1.93 -1.01
CA MET A 35 -3.52 -2.09 -1.22
C MET A 35 -3.17 -1.26 -2.45
N LYS A 36 -2.58 -0.07 -2.26
CA LYS A 36 -2.18 0.79 -3.36
C LYS A 36 -0.91 0.19 -3.95
N ALA A 37 -1.07 -0.62 -4.98
CA ALA A 37 0.07 -1.26 -5.62
C ALA A 37 0.93 -0.24 -6.35
N GLU A 38 2.24 -0.37 -6.21
CA GLU A 38 3.21 0.38 -7.01
C GLU A 38 3.35 -0.29 -8.38
N VAL A 39 3.34 0.50 -9.46
CA VAL A 39 3.48 -0.05 -10.81
C VAL A 39 4.94 -0.23 -11.16
N VAL A 40 5.38 -1.49 -11.29
CA VAL A 40 6.75 -1.85 -11.62
C VAL A 40 6.99 -1.88 -13.13
N GLU A 41 6.00 -2.37 -13.89
CA GLU A 41 6.13 -2.54 -15.34
C GLU A 41 4.81 -2.22 -16.04
N LYS A 42 4.90 -1.60 -17.22
CA LYS A 42 3.76 -1.30 -18.09
C LYS A 42 3.96 -1.89 -19.48
N ASN A 43 2.88 -2.33 -20.11
CA ASN A 43 2.90 -2.76 -21.51
C ASN A 43 2.91 -1.56 -22.48
N ALA A 44 3.00 -1.85 -23.78
CA ALA A 44 2.97 -0.86 -24.87
C ALA A 44 1.69 0.02 -24.89
N ARG A 45 0.62 -0.39 -24.19
CA ARG A 45 -0.63 0.36 -24.05
C ARG A 45 -0.66 1.24 -22.80
N GLY A 46 0.45 1.29 -22.05
CA GLY A 46 0.56 2.02 -20.79
C GLY A 46 -0.16 1.36 -19.60
N GLN A 47 -0.63 0.12 -19.73
CA GLN A 47 -1.29 -0.61 -18.65
C GLN A 47 -0.26 -1.34 -17.80
N ALA A 48 -0.42 -1.31 -16.47
CA ALA A 48 0.44 -2.05 -15.56
C ALA A 48 0.33 -3.56 -15.83
N ILE A 49 1.47 -4.23 -15.98
CA ILE A 49 1.57 -5.68 -16.15
C ILE A 49 2.27 -6.35 -14.96
N LYS A 50 3.06 -5.60 -14.20
CA LYS A 50 3.57 -6.01 -12.89
C LYS A 50 3.37 -4.91 -11.88
N VAL A 51 3.00 -5.32 -10.68
CA VAL A 51 2.83 -4.42 -9.54
C VAL A 51 3.52 -4.97 -8.31
N MET A 52 3.96 -4.08 -7.44
CA MET A 52 4.52 -4.41 -6.14
C MET A 52 3.52 -4.06 -5.04
N ILE A 53 3.27 -5.02 -4.16
CA ILE A 53 2.39 -4.90 -3.00
C ILE A 53 3.15 -5.47 -1.81
N ASP A 54 3.36 -4.66 -0.77
CA ASP A 54 4.08 -5.04 0.45
C ASP A 54 5.45 -5.69 0.18
N GLY A 55 6.20 -5.14 -0.79
CA GLY A 55 7.52 -5.65 -1.18
C GLY A 55 7.50 -6.95 -2.00
N LYS A 56 6.33 -7.47 -2.37
CA LYS A 56 6.17 -8.63 -3.26
C LYS A 56 5.70 -8.19 -4.64
N THR A 57 6.32 -8.76 -5.67
CA THR A 57 5.92 -8.49 -7.06
C THR A 57 4.86 -9.50 -7.51
N TYR A 58 3.81 -9.00 -8.15
CA TYR A 58 2.72 -9.78 -8.71
C TYR A 58 2.50 -9.38 -10.17
N ASP A 59 2.23 -10.37 -11.01
CA ASP A 59 1.74 -10.13 -12.38
C ASP A 59 0.27 -9.68 -12.33
N VAL A 60 -0.09 -8.71 -13.17
CA VAL A 60 -1.44 -8.17 -13.25
C VAL A 60 -2.24 -8.95 -14.30
N CYS A 61 -3.44 -9.40 -13.94
CA CYS A 61 -4.30 -10.13 -14.85
C CYS A 61 -4.65 -9.31 -16.08
N THR A 62 -4.62 -9.97 -17.23
CA THR A 62 -4.97 -9.39 -18.52
C THR A 62 -6.24 -10.05 -19.07
N ALA A 63 -6.67 -9.64 -20.27
CA ALA A 63 -7.76 -10.33 -20.96
C ALA A 63 -7.39 -11.77 -21.38
N LYS A 64 -6.09 -12.09 -21.46
CA LYS A 64 -5.60 -13.40 -21.90
C LYS A 64 -5.25 -14.32 -20.74
N ASP A 65 -4.86 -13.75 -19.60
CA ASP A 65 -4.40 -14.47 -18.42
C ASP A 65 -5.19 -14.00 -17.19
N GLN A 66 -6.02 -14.90 -16.64
CA GLN A 66 -6.90 -14.62 -15.50
C GLN A 66 -6.59 -15.44 -14.25
N ASP A 67 -5.72 -16.44 -14.37
CA ASP A 67 -5.29 -17.31 -13.27
C ASP A 67 -3.85 -16.96 -12.85
N GLY A 68 -3.53 -17.13 -11.56
CA GLY A 68 -2.18 -16.92 -11.02
C GLY A 68 -1.70 -15.46 -10.97
N CYS A 69 -2.57 -14.50 -11.27
CA CYS A 69 -2.27 -13.08 -11.33
C CYS A 69 -3.18 -12.28 -10.38
N ILE A 70 -2.81 -11.03 -10.08
CA ILE A 70 -3.66 -10.14 -9.31
C ILE A 70 -4.65 -9.38 -10.21
N ASN A 71 -5.92 -9.33 -9.80
CA ASN A 71 -6.89 -8.49 -10.48
C ASN A 71 -6.49 -7.01 -10.37
N PRO A 72 -6.51 -6.24 -11.47
CA PRO A 72 -6.16 -4.82 -11.48
C PRO A 72 -6.88 -3.99 -10.40
N ARG A 73 -8.16 -4.28 -10.16
CA ARG A 73 -8.98 -3.54 -9.18
C ARG A 73 -8.53 -3.84 -7.74
N ALA A 74 -8.13 -5.09 -7.47
CA ALA A 74 -7.60 -5.51 -6.18
C ALA A 74 -6.22 -4.87 -5.91
N ALA A 75 -5.44 -4.61 -6.96
CA ALA A 75 -4.18 -3.85 -6.90
C ALA A 75 -4.38 -2.32 -6.80
N GLY A 76 -5.62 -1.83 -6.65
CA GLY A 76 -5.91 -0.40 -6.58
C GLY A 76 -5.84 0.34 -7.92
N LEU A 77 -5.75 -0.37 -9.04
CA LEU A 77 -5.75 0.23 -10.38
C LEU A 77 -7.16 0.63 -10.82
N LYS A 78 -7.25 1.67 -11.66
CA LYS A 78 -8.53 2.25 -12.10
C LYS A 78 -9.22 1.49 -13.25
N TRP A 79 -8.75 0.30 -13.60
CA TRP A 79 -9.28 -0.54 -14.69
C TRP A 79 -9.55 -1.97 -14.20
N GLY A 80 -10.01 -2.85 -15.08
CA GLY A 80 -10.35 -4.24 -14.75
C GLY A 80 -11.73 -4.45 -14.10
N ASN A 81 -12.05 -5.70 -13.78
CA ASN A 81 -13.33 -6.10 -13.22
C ASN A 81 -13.43 -5.71 -11.74
N ARG A 82 -14.59 -5.20 -11.31
CA ARG A 82 -14.87 -5.00 -9.87
C ARG A 82 -15.29 -6.32 -9.25
N ALA A 83 -14.91 -6.51 -7.99
CA ALA A 83 -15.43 -7.60 -7.18
C ALA A 83 -16.97 -7.50 -7.11
N LEU A 84 -17.63 -8.64 -7.17
CA LEU A 84 -19.06 -8.73 -6.93
C LEU A 84 -19.30 -8.61 -5.43
N ASN A 85 -20.26 -7.77 -5.01
CA ASN A 85 -20.65 -7.65 -3.60
C ASN A 85 -21.47 -8.84 -3.11
N TYR A 86 -22.10 -9.58 -4.04
CA TYR A 86 -22.83 -10.81 -3.77
C TYR A 86 -22.82 -11.68 -5.02
N TRP A 87 -22.93 -12.99 -4.84
CA TRP A 87 -23.08 -13.94 -5.94
C TRP A 87 -24.58 -14.18 -6.20
N PRO A 88 -25.16 -13.74 -7.32
CA PRO A 88 -26.60 -13.83 -7.59
C PRO A 88 -27.09 -15.25 -7.95
N GLY A 89 -26.19 -16.23 -8.06
CA GLY A 89 -26.51 -17.59 -8.48
C GLY A 89 -26.45 -18.61 -7.35
N GLN A 90 -26.90 -19.83 -7.64
CA GLN A 90 -26.56 -20.97 -6.78
C GLN A 90 -25.08 -21.34 -6.99
N PRO A 91 -24.42 -22.04 -6.04
CA PRO A 91 -23.04 -22.50 -6.22
C PRO A 91 -22.90 -23.30 -7.51
N ALA A 92 -21.78 -23.18 -8.22
CA ALA A 92 -21.55 -23.93 -9.46
C ALA A 92 -21.74 -25.46 -9.28
N SER A 93 -21.51 -25.99 -8.07
CA SER A 93 -21.73 -27.38 -7.70
C SER A 93 -23.21 -27.83 -7.70
N SER A 94 -24.14 -26.88 -7.66
CA SER A 94 -25.59 -27.15 -7.62
C SER A 94 -26.25 -27.09 -9.00
N MET A 95 -25.57 -26.58 -10.02
CA MET A 95 -26.04 -26.57 -11.40
C MET A 95 -25.79 -27.96 -12.02
N LYS A 96 -26.84 -28.67 -12.42
CA LYS A 96 -26.71 -29.93 -13.16
C LYS A 96 -26.15 -29.63 -14.56
N LYS A 97 -25.14 -30.40 -14.98
CA LYS A 97 -24.58 -30.34 -16.34
C LYS A 97 -25.56 -30.90 -17.37
#